data_AF-A0A8K0JNS2-F1
#
_entry.id   AF-A0A8K0JNS2-F1
#
_cell.length_a   1.000
_cell.length_b   1.000
_cell.length_c   1.000
_cell.angle_alpha   90.00
_cell.angle_beta   90.00
_cell.angle_gamma   90.00
#
_symmetry.space_group_name_H-M   'P 1'
#
loop_
_entity.id
_entity.type
_entity.pdbx_description
1 polymer ?
#
loop_
_entity_poly.entity_id
_entity_poly.type
_entity_poly.pdbx_seq_one_letter_code
_entity_poly.pdbx_strand_id
1 'polypeptide(L)'
;MCEGTKVSCPVFGRGKTTFECVDIANRLESCGGCISAGQGRDCSEIEGADQVSCRAGDCVVQSCMRGFELINNSCLRKSDLF
;
A
#
# COMPACT_ATOMS: atom_id res chain seq x y z
N MET A 1 9.69 21.29 -5.43
CA MET A 1 9.51 20.09 -6.27
C MET A 1 10.16 18.93 -5.56
N CYS A 2 9.60 17.72 -5.64
CA CYS A 2 10.18 16.54 -4.99
C CYS A 2 11.40 16.03 -5.77
N GLU A 3 12.36 15.43 -5.06
CA GLU A 3 13.56 14.87 -5.66
C GLU A 3 13.30 13.47 -6.25
N GLY A 4 13.95 13.18 -7.37
CA GLY A 4 13.87 11.87 -8.03
C GLY A 4 12.48 11.55 -8.56
N THR A 5 12.01 10.33 -8.31
CA THR A 5 10.71 9.81 -8.76
C THR A 5 9.59 10.01 -7.73
N LYS A 6 9.84 10.78 -6.67
CA LYS A 6 8.86 11.02 -5.61
C LYS A 6 7.76 11.95 -6.07
N VAL A 7 6.55 11.72 -5.58
CA VAL A 7 5.36 12.53 -5.86
C VAL A 7 5.04 13.42 -4.66
N SER A 8 4.60 14.64 -4.94
CA SER A 8 4.16 15.60 -3.93
C SER A 8 2.72 15.29 -3.49
N CYS A 9 2.58 14.56 -2.39
CA CYS A 9 1.28 14.17 -1.86
C CYS A 9 0.72 15.23 -0.92
N PRO A 10 -0.56 15.61 -1.02
CA PRO A 10 -1.18 16.54 -0.09
C PRO A 10 -1.32 15.87 1.28
N VAL A 11 -1.13 16.64 2.35
CA VAL A 11 -1.36 16.21 3.72
C VAL A 11 -2.34 17.20 4.34
N PHE A 12 -3.47 16.68 4.81
CA PHE A 12 -4.52 17.50 5.42
C PHE A 12 -4.36 17.51 6.94
N GLY A 13 -3.98 18.64 7.51
CA GLY A 13 -3.83 18.81 8.96
C GLY A 13 -4.35 20.16 9.43
N ARG A 14 -5.12 20.19 10.52
CA ARG A 14 -5.60 21.41 11.24
C ARG A 14 -5.92 22.62 10.33
N GLY A 15 -6.69 22.41 9.26
CA GLY A 15 -7.14 23.48 8.36
C GLY A 15 -6.10 24.04 7.38
N LYS A 16 -4.93 23.40 7.24
CA LYS A 16 -3.93 23.72 6.21
C LYS A 16 -3.64 22.49 5.35
N THR A 17 -3.40 22.72 4.06
CA THR A 17 -2.88 21.69 3.16
C THR A 17 -1.37 21.90 3.06
N THR A 18 -0.62 20.93 3.55
CA THR A 18 0.83 20.84 3.33
C THR A 18 1.11 19.73 2.32
N PHE A 19 2.35 19.59 1.87
CA PHE A 19 2.74 18.52 0.97
C PHE A 19 3.93 17.76 1.52
N GLU A 20 3.93 16.45 1.32
CA GLU A 20 5.08 15.59 1.59
C GLU A 20 5.51 14.88 0.31
N CYS A 21 6.81 14.57 0.20
CA CYS A 21 7.35 13.85 -0.95
C CYS A 21 7.36 12.35 -0.68
N VAL A 22 6.49 11.62 -1.37
CA VAL A 22 6.30 10.17 -1.18
C VAL A 22 6.88 9.41 -2.37
N ASP A 23 7.65 8.36 -2.08
CA ASP A 23 8.07 7.39 -3.09
C ASP A 23 6.95 6.36 -3.32
N ILE A 24 5.99 6.71 -4.16
CA ILE A 24 4.82 5.87 -4.44
C ILE A 24 5.18 4.52 -5.10
N ALA A 25 6.42 4.35 -5.57
CA ALA A 25 6.87 3.09 -6.16
C ALA A 25 7.27 2.04 -5.11
N ASN A 26 7.62 2.48 -3.89
CA ASN A 26 8.19 1.61 -2.84
C ASN A 26 7.58 1.82 -1.44
N ARG A 27 6.78 2.87 -1.23
CA ARG A 27 6.14 3.17 0.06
C ARG A 27 4.89 2.30 0.23
N LEU A 28 4.83 1.50 1.30
CA LEU A 28 3.69 0.63 1.61
C LEU A 28 2.38 1.39 1.76
N GLU A 29 2.37 2.44 2.58
CA GLU A 29 1.19 3.24 2.96
C GLU A 29 0.61 4.13 1.84
N SER A 30 1.28 4.17 0.69
CA SER A 30 0.95 5.04 -0.45
C SER A 30 1.48 4.43 -1.73
N CYS A 31 1.27 3.11 -1.87
CA CYS A 31 1.76 2.37 -3.01
C CYS A 31 0.92 2.68 -4.24
N GLY A 32 1.58 3.06 -5.33
CA GLY A 32 0.92 3.41 -6.59
C GLY A 32 0.28 4.81 -6.61
N GLY A 33 0.32 5.56 -5.51
CA GLY A 33 -0.23 6.91 -5.46
C GLY A 33 -0.39 7.47 -4.05
N CYS A 34 -0.73 8.75 -3.98
CA CYS A 34 -0.97 9.46 -2.73
C CYS A 34 -2.32 9.06 -2.12
N ILE A 35 -2.30 8.28 -1.03
CA ILE A 35 -3.54 7.79 -0.39
C ILE A 35 -4.44 8.94 0.07
N SER A 36 -3.83 10.05 0.53
CA SER A 36 -4.51 11.28 0.92
C SER A 36 -5.28 11.95 -0.23
N ALA A 37 -4.84 11.78 -1.46
CA ALA A 37 -5.52 12.26 -2.66
C ALA A 37 -6.53 11.25 -3.22
N GLY A 38 -6.77 10.13 -2.51
CA GLY A 38 -7.58 9.01 -3.00
C GLY A 38 -6.89 8.22 -4.11
N GLN A 39 -5.56 8.27 -4.19
CA GLN A 39 -4.75 7.56 -5.18
C GLN A 39 -3.90 6.49 -4.50
N GLY A 40 -3.57 5.42 -5.21
CA GLY A 40 -2.81 4.32 -4.61
C GLY A 40 -3.56 3.64 -3.47
N ARG A 41 -2.82 2.92 -2.63
CA ARG A 41 -3.37 2.19 -1.48
C ARG A 41 -2.31 1.93 -0.42
N ASP A 42 -2.78 1.61 0.77
CA ASP A 42 -1.95 1.00 1.80
C ASP A 42 -1.89 -0.51 1.58
N CYS A 43 -0.69 -1.04 1.34
CA CYS A 43 -0.49 -2.49 1.21
C CYS A 43 -0.49 -3.19 2.57
N SER A 44 -0.23 -2.48 3.67
CA SER A 44 -0.18 -3.05 5.03
C SER A 44 -1.57 -3.47 5.54
N GLU A 45 -2.63 -2.88 4.98
CA GLU A 45 -4.03 -3.18 5.30
C GLU A 45 -4.60 -4.39 4.53
N ILE A 46 -3.79 -5.11 3.75
CA ILE A 46 -4.25 -6.33 3.06
C ILE A 46 -4.59 -7.40 4.10
N GLU A 47 -5.88 -7.78 4.17
CA GLU A 47 -6.36 -8.78 5.13
C GLU A 47 -5.60 -10.10 5.00
N GLY A 48 -5.13 -10.61 6.14
CA GLY A 48 -4.45 -11.91 6.21
C GLY A 48 -3.04 -11.93 5.63
N ALA A 49 -2.53 -10.80 5.11
CA ALA A 49 -1.14 -10.72 4.69
C ALA A 49 -0.20 -10.59 5.89
N ASP A 50 0.91 -11.33 5.86
CA ASP A 50 1.94 -11.31 6.90
C ASP A 50 3.14 -10.46 6.45
N GLN A 51 3.60 -10.66 5.22
CA GLN A 51 4.62 -9.83 4.60
C GLN A 51 4.12 -9.28 3.28
N VAL A 52 4.24 -7.97 3.13
CA VAL A 52 3.86 -7.21 1.92
C VAL A 52 5.00 -6.30 1.50
N SER A 53 5.05 -6.00 0.21
CA SER A 53 5.96 -5.00 -0.36
C SER A 53 5.22 -4.16 -1.39
N CYS A 54 5.59 -2.89 -1.50
CA CYS A 54 5.23 -2.08 -2.65
C CYS A 54 6.35 -2.20 -3.68
N ARG A 55 6.03 -2.60 -4.91
CA ARG A 55 7.02 -2.76 -5.99
C ARG A 55 6.51 -2.09 -7.24
N ALA A 56 7.23 -1.07 -7.70
CA ALA A 56 6.88 -0.31 -8.90
C ALA A 56 5.44 0.26 -8.89
N GLY A 57 4.90 0.52 -7.70
CA GLY A 57 3.54 1.04 -7.53
C GLY A 57 2.46 -0.02 -7.32
N ASP A 58 2.81 -1.30 -7.34
CA ASP A 58 1.89 -2.41 -7.07
C ASP A 58 2.16 -3.06 -5.72
N CYS A 59 1.09 -3.38 -4.98
CA CYS A 59 1.20 -4.20 -3.78
C CYS A 59 1.51 -5.65 -4.16
N VAL A 60 2.56 -6.21 -3.56
CA VAL A 60 2.95 -7.61 -3.71
C VAL A 60 2.92 -8.28 -2.35
N VAL A 61 2.03 -9.25 -2.19
CA VAL A 61 1.93 -10.09 -0.99
C VAL A 61 2.97 -11.21 -1.09
N GLN A 62 3.87 -11.25 -0.13
CA GLN A 62 4.98 -12.22 -0.08
C GLN A 62 4.62 -13.45 0.77
N SER A 63 3.87 -13.25 1.85
CA SER A 63 3.38 -14.32 2.72
C SER A 63 2.02 -13.95 3.32
N CYS A 64 1.24 -14.97 3.65
CA CYS A 64 0.00 -14.84 4.40
C CYS A 64 0.17 -15.35 5.83
N MET A 65 -0.61 -14.79 6.75
CA MET A 65 -0.70 -15.24 8.14
C MET A 65 -1.18 -16.69 8.22
N ARG A 66 -0.95 -17.34 9.37
CA ARG A 66 -1.44 -18.69 9.63
C ARG A 66 -2.97 -18.75 9.47
N GLY A 67 -3.45 -19.74 8.73
CA GLY A 67 -4.89 -19.92 8.44
C GLY A 67 -5.34 -19.29 7.13
N PHE A 68 -4.47 -18.54 6.46
CA PHE A 68 -4.67 -18.00 5.12
C PHE A 68 -3.80 -18.72 4.09
N GLU A 69 -4.18 -18.58 2.83
CA GLU A 69 -3.48 -19.12 1.66
C GLU A 69 -3.33 -18.02 0.61
N LEU A 70 -2.12 -17.90 0.05
CA LEU A 70 -1.79 -16.89 -0.95
C LEU A 70 -2.30 -17.35 -2.32
N ILE A 71 -3.29 -16.66 -2.85
CA ILE A 71 -3.91 -16.95 -4.15
C ILE A 71 -4.04 -15.63 -4.91
N ASN A 72 -3.41 -15.55 -6.09
CA ASN A 72 -3.46 -14.36 -6.95
C ASN A 72 -3.18 -13.04 -6.20
N ASN A 73 -2.11 -13.01 -5.40
CA ASN A 73 -1.70 -11.83 -4.62
C ASN A 73 -2.73 -11.37 -3.56
N SER A 74 -3.63 -12.27 -3.16
CA SER A 74 -4.58 -12.09 -2.07
C SER A 74 -4.43 -13.22 -1.06
N CYS A 75 -4.62 -12.93 0.23
CA CYS A 75 -4.67 -13.95 1.27
C CYS A 75 -6.12 -14.34 1.51
N LEU A 76 -6.49 -15.56 1.09
CA LEU A 76 -7.83 -16.11 1.33
C LEU A 76 -7.79 -17.02 2.54
N ARG A 77 -8.79 -16.93 3.42
CA ARG A 77 -8.90 -17.86 4.54
C ARG A 77 -9.07 -19.27 4.00
N LYS A 78 -8.33 -20.23 4.55
CA LYS A 78 -8.45 -21.63 4.16
C LYS A 78 -9.86 -22.17 4.36
N SER A 79 -10.58 -21.67 5.36
CA SER A 79 -12.00 -22.03 5.60
C SER A 79 -12.93 -21.64 4.47
N ASP A 80 -12.56 -20.64 3.65
CA ASP A 80 -13.43 -20.09 2.61
C ASP A 80 -13.13 -20.76 1.24
N LEU A 81 -12.17 -21.69 1.21
CA LEU A 81 -11.73 -22.43 0.02
C LEU A 81 -12.31 -23.87 -0.05
N PHE A 82 -13.03 -24.32 0.98
CA PHE A 82 -13.59 -25.68 1.09
C PHE A 82 -15.06 -25.66 1.51
#